data_AF-A0A7S2Q4P1-F1
#
_entry.id   AF-A0A7S2Q4P1-F1
#
_cell.length_a   1.000
_cell.length_b   1.000
_cell.length_c   1.000
_cell.angle_alpha   90.00
_cell.angle_beta   90.00
_cell.angle_gamma   90.00
#
_symmetry.space_group_name_H-M   'P 1'
#
loop_
_entity.id
_entity.type
_entity.pdbx_description
1 polymer ?
#
loop_
_entity_poly.entity_id
_entity_poly.type
_entity_poly.pdbx_seq_one_letter_code
_entity_poly.pdbx_strand_id
1 'polypeptide(L)'
;MAQESQNNNNIMTNLSDYELQRLEKIKRNEKRLAELGLDKAKQNLKRSATAAKMQSRKKKKRAAAAKVASPPQRSSRRLKRQPVLFEPLMDDEIIRKIDSSSSSKKKKVARTTKFRCEIPMDLKRSPLSEKEKDLINKKMEEDFLGKFEDYLTEVDELSTQNKRNVIRQITKLHTGEGITYESKAYGWPEGCYFMKGKVIGPTDDIIHLMEIAQTCEDDWGQDHGNGWLLRHPLKKLYMFQQYHLR
;
A
#
# COMPACT_ATOMS: atom_id res chain seq x y z
N MET A 1 13.29 51.04 -0.99
CA MET A 1 12.25 49.99 -0.83
C MET A 1 11.42 49.70 -2.09
N ALA A 2 11.46 50.51 -3.17
CA ALA A 2 10.63 50.27 -4.37
C ALA A 2 11.25 49.33 -5.44
N GLN A 3 12.56 49.05 -5.40
CA GLN A 3 13.24 48.30 -6.47
C GLN A 3 13.17 46.76 -6.33
N GLU A 4 12.97 46.21 -5.12
CA GLU A 4 12.82 44.75 -4.93
C GLU A 4 11.46 44.19 -5.39
N SER A 5 10.42 45.03 -5.39
CA SER A 5 9.06 44.60 -5.75
C SER A 5 8.90 44.36 -7.26
N GLN A 6 9.65 45.09 -8.11
CA GLN A 6 9.58 44.89 -9.55
C GLN A 6 10.32 43.63 -10.02
N ASN A 7 11.38 43.22 -9.33
CA ASN A 7 12.16 42.03 -9.70
C ASN A 7 11.41 40.71 -9.42
N ASN A 8 10.61 40.63 -8.36
CA ASN A 8 9.86 39.42 -8.02
C ASN A 8 8.67 39.16 -8.96
N ASN A 9 8.05 40.21 -9.51
CA ASN A 9 6.93 40.08 -10.43
C ASN A 9 7.38 39.54 -11.80
N ASN A 10 8.60 39.86 -12.25
CA ASN A 10 9.14 39.42 -13.54
C ASN A 10 9.60 37.94 -13.54
N ILE A 11 9.83 37.36 -12.36
CA ILE A 11 10.18 35.93 -12.21
C ILE A 11 8.91 35.06 -12.25
N MET A 12 7.79 35.58 -11.73
CA MET A 12 6.51 34.84 -11.72
C MET A 12 5.90 34.69 -13.11
N THR A 13 6.14 35.63 -14.03
CA THR A 13 5.57 35.62 -15.39
C THR A 13 6.26 34.66 -16.36
N ASN A 14 7.44 34.13 -16.01
CA ASN A 14 8.21 33.19 -16.84
C ASN A 14 8.18 31.75 -16.31
N LEU A 15 7.36 31.46 -15.29
CA LEU A 15 7.22 30.12 -14.73
C LEU A 15 6.15 29.34 -15.50
N SER A 16 6.43 28.06 -15.77
CA SER A 16 5.43 27.13 -16.30
C SER A 16 4.21 27.05 -15.39
N ASP A 17 3.02 26.84 -15.95
CA ASP A 17 1.76 26.63 -15.22
C ASP A 17 1.89 25.65 -14.05
N TYR A 18 2.71 24.61 -14.22
CA TYR A 18 3.01 23.64 -13.17
C TYR A 18 3.74 24.28 -11.97
N GLU A 19 4.77 25.10 -12.21
CA GLU A 19 5.51 25.77 -11.13
C GLU A 19 4.65 26.81 -10.41
N LEU A 20 3.75 27.49 -11.12
CA LEU A 20 2.76 28.39 -10.51
C LEU A 20 1.85 27.63 -9.54
N GLN A 21 1.24 26.52 -9.98
CA GLN A 21 0.40 25.68 -9.12
C GLN A 21 1.18 25.09 -7.95
N ARG A 22 2.44 24.73 -8.16
CA ARG A 22 3.32 24.20 -7.12
C ARG A 22 3.61 25.25 -6.05
N LEU A 23 3.91 26.49 -6.43
CA LEU A 23 4.14 27.60 -5.51
C LEU A 23 2.88 27.97 -4.74
N GLU A 24 1.71 27.94 -5.38
CA GLU A 24 0.43 28.18 -4.71
C GLU A 24 0.14 27.11 -3.65
N LYS A 25 0.36 25.83 -3.97
CA LYS A 25 0.24 24.72 -3.01
C LYS A 25 1.22 24.88 -1.85
N ILE A 26 2.46 25.27 -2.11
CA ILE A 26 3.44 25.56 -1.06
C ILE A 26 2.90 26.66 -0.15
N LYS A 27 2.47 27.81 -0.70
CA LYS A 27 1.94 28.94 0.06
C LYS A 27 0.73 28.56 0.93
N ARG A 28 -0.19 27.76 0.39
CA ARG A 28 -1.35 27.23 1.12
C ARG A 28 -0.95 26.34 2.30
N ASN A 29 0.01 25.44 2.08
CA ASN A 29 0.53 24.56 3.12
C ASN A 29 1.28 25.34 4.20
N GLU A 30 2.01 26.39 3.83
CA GLU A 30 2.68 27.27 4.79
C GLU A 30 1.68 28.00 5.67
N LYS A 31 0.61 28.53 5.09
CA LYS A 31 -0.48 29.16 5.86
C LYS A 31 -1.14 28.17 6.83
N ARG A 32 -1.43 26.95 6.37
CA ARG A 32 -2.02 25.89 7.20
C ARG A 32 -1.11 25.47 8.36
N LEU A 33 0.20 25.39 8.13
CA LEU A 33 1.17 25.08 9.18
C LEU A 33 1.26 26.19 10.24
N ALA A 34 1.12 27.45 9.82
CA ALA A 34 1.07 28.59 10.73
C ALA A 34 -0.21 28.60 11.56
N GLU A 35 -1.36 28.34 10.95
CA GLU A 35 -2.65 28.18 11.65
C GLU A 35 -2.63 27.05 12.70
N LEU A 36 -1.89 25.97 12.42
CA LEU A 36 -1.69 24.85 13.36
C LEU A 36 -0.60 25.10 14.42
N GLY A 37 0.08 26.25 14.38
CA GLY A 37 1.18 26.58 15.31
C GLY A 37 2.45 25.74 15.13
N LEU A 38 2.63 25.08 13.97
CA LEU A 38 3.72 24.13 13.69
C LEU A 38 4.97 24.79 13.09
N ASP A 39 5.01 26.12 12.99
CA ASP A 39 6.13 26.86 12.39
C ASP A 39 7.47 26.59 13.09
N LYS A 40 7.46 26.46 14.42
CA LYS A 40 8.66 26.16 15.21
C LYS A 40 9.22 24.77 14.88
N ALA A 41 8.34 23.77 14.67
CA ALA A 41 8.76 22.43 14.29
C ALA A 41 9.40 22.39 12.90
N LYS A 42 8.81 23.11 11.93
CA LYS A 42 9.38 23.27 10.57
C LYS A 42 10.76 23.95 10.61
N GLN A 43 10.94 24.99 11.42
CA GLN A 43 12.24 25.66 11.56
C GLN A 43 13.29 24.74 12.20
N ASN A 44 12.91 23.96 13.22
CA ASN A 44 13.82 23.02 13.88
C ASN A 44 14.26 21.90 12.92
N LEU A 45 13.36 21.36 12.09
CA LEU A 45 13.67 20.39 11.03
C LEU A 45 14.63 20.96 9.98
N LYS A 46 14.45 22.22 9.56
CA LYS A 46 15.37 22.87 8.62
C LYS A 46 16.77 23.03 9.23
N ARG A 47 16.86 23.41 10.52
CA ARG A 47 18.13 23.55 11.24
C ARG A 47 18.85 22.22 11.46
N SER A 48 18.12 21.15 11.77
CA SER A 48 18.71 19.81 11.93
C SER A 48 19.21 19.24 10.60
N ALA A 49 18.47 19.46 9.51
CA ALA A 49 18.87 19.01 8.17
C ALA A 49 20.15 19.68 7.66
N THR A 50 20.31 21.00 7.89
CA THR A 50 21.54 21.72 7.51
C THR A 50 22.73 21.36 8.40
N ALA A 51 22.51 21.19 9.71
CA ALA A 51 23.55 20.74 10.65
C ALA A 51 24.08 19.32 10.31
N ALA A 52 23.18 18.39 9.96
CA ALA A 52 23.57 17.04 9.53
C ALA A 52 24.43 17.04 8.26
N LYS A 53 24.12 17.94 7.30
CA LYS A 53 24.86 18.10 6.05
C LYS A 53 26.25 18.73 6.27
N MET A 54 26.44 19.55 7.31
CA MET A 54 27.75 20.10 7.69
C MET A 54 28.64 19.08 8.43
N GLN A 55 28.06 18.23 9.28
CA GLN A 55 28.84 17.23 10.03
C GLN A 55 29.42 16.12 9.13
N SER A 56 28.72 15.74 8.06
CA SER A 56 29.23 14.76 7.09
C SER A 56 30.44 15.28 6.30
N ARG A 57 30.50 16.59 6.03
CA ARG A 57 31.66 17.23 5.36
C ARG A 57 32.88 17.36 6.27
N LYS A 58 32.72 17.58 7.58
CA LYS A 58 33.86 17.66 8.53
C LYS A 58 34.50 16.30 8.85
N LYS A 59 33.74 15.20 8.82
CA LYS A 59 34.28 13.85 9.06
C LYS A 59 35.22 13.34 7.95
N LYS A 60 35.13 13.87 6.72
CA LYS A 60 36.01 13.49 5.62
C LYS A 60 37.41 14.11 5.68
N LYS A 61 37.67 15.10 6.55
CA LYS A 61 38.96 15.80 6.65
C LYS A 61 39.82 15.42 7.86
N ARG A 62 39.36 14.54 8.76
CA ARG A 62 40.11 14.18 10.00
C ARG A 62 40.48 12.70 10.12
N ALA A 63 40.35 11.91 9.06
CA ALA A 63 40.74 10.48 9.05
C ALA A 63 42.23 10.27 8.67
N ALA A 64 43.11 11.14 9.16
CA ALA A 64 44.56 11.00 9.05
C ALA A 64 45.21 11.49 10.35
N ALA A 65 44.95 10.79 11.46
CA ALA A 65 45.78 10.81 12.67
C ALA A 65 45.27 9.73 13.62
N ALA A 66 46.12 8.74 13.88
CA ALA A 66 45.88 7.64 14.80
C ALA A 66 45.73 8.13 16.26
N LYS A 67 44.67 7.70 16.95
CA LYS A 67 44.66 7.46 18.40
C LYS A 67 43.76 6.28 18.71
N VAL A 68 44.32 5.28 19.38
CA VAL A 68 43.62 4.12 19.93
C VAL A 68 42.67 4.62 21.01
N ALA A 69 41.38 4.62 20.72
CA ALA A 69 40.31 4.88 21.67
C ALA A 69 39.55 3.57 21.87
N SER A 70 39.38 3.12 23.12
CA SER A 70 38.56 1.96 23.45
C SER A 70 37.15 2.15 22.87
N PRO A 71 36.56 1.13 22.22
CA PRO A 71 35.27 1.29 21.58
C PRO A 71 34.17 1.62 22.60
N PRO A 72 33.22 2.51 22.27
CA PRO A 72 32.11 2.82 23.14
C PRO A 72 31.28 1.56 23.41
N GLN A 73 31.16 1.15 24.67
CA GLN A 73 30.30 0.04 25.05
C GLN A 73 28.83 0.46 24.94
N ARG A 74 28.20 -0.03 23.88
CA ARG A 74 26.76 0.09 23.62
C ARG A 74 25.98 -0.74 24.65
N SER A 75 25.51 -0.12 25.73
CA SER A 75 24.58 -0.78 26.66
C SER A 75 23.19 -0.88 26.00
N SER A 76 22.98 -1.92 25.20
CA SER A 76 21.65 -2.24 24.66
C SER A 76 21.07 -3.41 25.43
N ARG A 77 19.82 -3.29 25.91
CA ARG A 77 19.06 -4.39 26.53
C ARG A 77 19.02 -5.65 25.65
N ARG A 78 19.12 -5.48 24.33
CA ARG A 78 19.19 -6.55 23.32
C ARG A 78 20.44 -7.45 23.45
N LEU A 79 21.56 -6.91 23.94
CA LEU A 79 22.79 -7.67 24.20
C LEU A 79 22.70 -8.50 25.49
N LYS A 80 21.89 -8.07 26.47
CA LYS A 80 21.69 -8.77 27.76
C LYS A 80 20.59 -9.83 27.74
N ARG A 81 19.96 -10.09 26.57
CA ARG A 81 18.87 -11.08 26.42
C ARG A 81 17.74 -10.96 27.45
N GLN A 82 17.51 -9.78 28.03
CA GLN A 82 16.39 -9.63 28.95
C GLN A 82 15.08 -9.58 28.18
N PRO A 83 14.07 -10.39 28.56
CA PRO A 83 12.78 -10.40 27.90
C PRO A 83 12.13 -9.03 28.05
N VAL A 84 11.49 -8.58 26.97
CA VAL A 84 10.65 -7.38 27.01
C VAL A 84 9.43 -7.74 27.85
N LEU A 85 9.27 -7.11 29.01
CA LEU A 85 8.01 -7.16 29.77
C LEU A 85 6.95 -6.44 28.94
N PHE A 86 6.17 -7.22 28.21
CA PHE A 86 4.98 -6.78 27.51
C PHE A 86 3.81 -7.25 28.36
N GLU A 87 3.05 -6.33 28.95
CA GLU A 87 1.72 -6.66 29.47
C GLU A 87 0.80 -6.90 28.27
N PRO A 88 0.31 -8.12 28.05
CA PRO A 88 -0.59 -8.42 26.95
C PRO A 88 -1.97 -7.86 27.27
N LEU A 89 -2.48 -6.98 26.41
CA LEU A 89 -3.91 -6.76 26.31
C LEU A 89 -4.55 -8.07 25.81
N MET A 90 -5.52 -8.59 26.56
CA MET A 90 -6.01 -9.97 26.61
C MET A 90 -6.77 -10.51 25.37
N ASP A 91 -6.59 -9.99 24.16
CA ASP A 91 -7.41 -10.40 22.99
C ASP A 91 -6.66 -11.10 21.83
N ASP A 92 -5.37 -11.39 21.99
CA ASP A 92 -4.52 -11.93 20.90
C ASP A 92 -4.17 -13.43 21.04
N GLU A 93 -4.80 -14.17 21.95
CA GLU A 93 -4.38 -15.55 22.27
C GLU A 93 -4.67 -16.59 21.17
N ILE A 94 -5.54 -16.30 20.20
CA ILE A 94 -5.83 -17.20 19.07
C ILE A 94 -4.73 -17.13 18.00
N ILE A 95 -3.97 -16.04 17.91
CA ILE A 95 -3.12 -15.74 16.74
C ILE A 95 -1.67 -16.25 16.88
N ARG A 96 -1.19 -16.55 18.09
CA ARG A 96 0.27 -16.72 18.33
C ARG A 96 0.78 -18.16 18.48
N LYS A 97 -0.08 -19.18 18.51
CA LYS A 97 0.35 -20.54 18.92
C LYS A 97 0.87 -21.49 17.84
N ILE A 98 0.90 -21.14 16.55
CA ILE A 98 1.27 -22.12 15.50
C ILE A 98 2.63 -21.84 14.81
N ASP A 99 3.13 -20.61 14.75
CA ASP A 99 4.28 -20.29 13.88
C ASP A 99 5.61 -19.96 14.60
N SER A 100 5.78 -20.32 15.87
CA SER A 100 7.03 -20.01 16.61
C SER A 100 8.25 -20.90 16.27
N SER A 101 8.20 -21.74 15.23
CA SER A 101 9.31 -22.62 14.83
C SER A 101 9.75 -22.43 13.37
N SER A 102 10.29 -21.27 13.01
CA SER A 102 11.40 -21.18 12.03
C SER A 102 11.90 -19.75 11.86
N SER A 103 12.99 -19.41 12.55
CA SER A 103 13.76 -18.20 12.30
C SER A 103 14.69 -18.40 11.08
N SER A 104 14.12 -18.65 9.90
CA SER A 104 14.90 -18.68 8.66
C SER A 104 15.11 -17.25 8.14
N LYS A 105 16.37 -16.92 7.85
CA LYS A 105 16.79 -15.63 7.29
C LYS A 105 16.04 -15.40 5.97
N LYS A 106 15.09 -14.45 5.96
CA LYS A 106 14.36 -14.05 4.75
C LYS A 106 15.33 -13.50 3.72
N LYS A 107 15.73 -14.33 2.75
CA LYS A 107 16.35 -13.87 1.50
C LYS A 107 15.34 -12.95 0.80
N LYS A 108 15.81 -11.84 0.24
CA LYS A 108 14.98 -10.97 -0.62
C LYS A 108 14.67 -11.77 -1.88
N VAL A 109 13.50 -12.41 -1.92
CA VAL A 109 12.99 -13.08 -3.12
C VAL A 109 12.72 -11.98 -4.15
N ALA A 110 13.33 -12.09 -5.33
CA ALA A 110 13.01 -11.23 -6.45
C ALA A 110 11.52 -11.39 -6.79
N ARG A 111 10.81 -10.32 -7.18
CA ARG A 111 9.40 -10.41 -7.56
C ARG A 111 9.28 -11.25 -8.84
N THR A 112 8.79 -12.47 -8.71
CA THR A 112 8.83 -13.56 -9.71
C THR A 112 7.46 -13.91 -10.29
N THR A 113 6.48 -13.00 -10.30
CA THR A 113 5.23 -13.28 -11.02
C THR A 113 5.58 -13.45 -12.50
N LYS A 114 5.60 -14.69 -12.99
CA LYS A 114 5.97 -15.03 -14.39
C LYS A 114 4.96 -14.43 -15.37
N PHE A 115 3.74 -14.19 -14.89
CA PHE A 115 2.68 -13.55 -15.62
C PHE A 115 2.54 -12.08 -15.20
N ARG A 116 2.67 -11.17 -16.17
CA ARG A 116 2.42 -9.74 -15.97
C ARG A 116 1.44 -9.27 -17.04
N CYS A 117 0.18 -9.10 -16.66
CA CYS A 117 -0.76 -8.32 -17.46
C CYS A 117 -0.73 -6.87 -16.96
N GLU A 118 -0.68 -5.93 -17.89
CA GLU A 118 -0.91 -4.52 -17.57
C GLU A 118 -2.42 -4.31 -17.54
N ILE A 119 -2.91 -3.67 -16.47
CA ILE A 119 -4.31 -3.25 -16.41
C ILE A 119 -4.37 -1.94 -17.18
N PRO A 120 -5.10 -1.87 -18.30
CA PRO A 120 -5.26 -0.63 -19.03
C PRO A 120 -5.94 0.39 -18.13
N MET A 121 -5.29 1.51 -17.84
CA MET A 121 -5.85 2.53 -16.93
C MET A 121 -6.98 3.34 -17.57
N ASP A 122 -7.10 3.30 -18.91
CA ASP A 122 -8.06 4.10 -19.67
C ASP A 122 -9.37 3.35 -19.96
N LEU A 123 -9.39 2.04 -19.73
CA LEU A 123 -10.59 1.21 -19.93
C LEU A 123 -11.42 1.22 -18.65
N LYS A 124 -12.66 1.71 -18.75
CA LYS A 124 -13.64 1.72 -17.67
C LYS A 124 -14.41 0.40 -17.54
N ARG A 125 -14.52 -0.30 -18.67
CA ARG A 125 -15.24 -1.56 -18.81
C ARG A 125 -14.50 -2.44 -19.81
N SER A 126 -14.40 -3.71 -19.50
CA SER A 126 -13.92 -4.73 -20.44
C SER A 126 -14.85 -5.93 -20.34
N PRO A 127 -16.10 -5.80 -20.84
CA PRO A 127 -17.03 -6.92 -20.84
C PRO A 127 -16.45 -8.00 -21.75
N LEU A 128 -16.27 -9.20 -21.20
CA LEU A 128 -15.83 -10.35 -21.97
C LEU A 128 -16.83 -10.68 -23.08
N SER A 129 -16.32 -11.07 -24.24
CA SER A 129 -17.12 -11.66 -25.30
C SER A 129 -17.76 -12.97 -24.83
N GLU A 130 -18.91 -13.35 -25.38
CA GLU A 130 -19.57 -14.62 -25.05
C GLU A 130 -18.63 -15.82 -25.25
N LYS A 131 -17.84 -15.80 -26.33
CA LYS A 131 -16.83 -16.84 -26.61
C LYS A 131 -15.76 -16.95 -25.52
N GLU A 132 -15.37 -15.82 -24.95
CA GLU A 132 -14.36 -15.74 -23.88
C GLU A 132 -14.94 -16.23 -22.54
N LYS A 133 -16.19 -15.89 -22.26
CA LYS A 133 -16.93 -16.39 -21.10
C LYS A 133 -17.07 -17.91 -21.15
N ASP A 134 -17.43 -18.46 -22.31
CA ASP A 134 -17.54 -19.90 -22.50
C ASP A 134 -16.18 -20.60 -22.35
N LEU A 135 -15.10 -20.00 -22.84
CA LEU A 135 -13.74 -20.51 -22.66
C LEU A 135 -13.36 -20.59 -21.19
N ILE A 136 -13.64 -19.53 -20.42
CA ILE A 136 -13.38 -19.49 -18.98
C ILE A 136 -14.23 -20.54 -18.27
N ASN A 137 -15.54 -20.58 -18.51
CA ASN A 137 -16.44 -21.55 -17.88
C ASN A 137 -16.01 -22.99 -18.17
N LYS A 138 -15.62 -23.28 -19.42
CA LYS A 138 -15.11 -24.60 -19.82
C LYS A 138 -13.79 -24.95 -19.12
N LYS A 139 -12.87 -23.99 -18.94
CA LYS A 139 -11.62 -24.22 -18.22
C LYS A 139 -11.84 -24.36 -16.70
N MET A 140 -12.90 -23.77 -16.14
CA MET A 140 -13.15 -23.76 -14.71
C MET A 140 -13.88 -25.00 -14.19
N GLU A 141 -14.69 -25.69 -15.00
CA GLU A 141 -15.37 -26.96 -14.61
C GLU A 141 -15.95 -26.93 -13.18
N GLU A 142 -16.67 -25.86 -12.86
CA GLU A 142 -17.38 -25.63 -11.57
C GLU A 142 -16.51 -25.37 -10.32
N ASP A 143 -15.23 -25.78 -10.28
CA ASP A 143 -14.32 -25.44 -9.16
C ASP A 143 -13.45 -24.21 -9.44
N PHE A 144 -14.12 -23.06 -9.48
CA PHE A 144 -13.45 -21.77 -9.67
C PHE A 144 -12.47 -21.44 -8.52
N LEU A 145 -12.88 -21.65 -7.26
CA LEU A 145 -12.09 -21.23 -6.09
C LEU A 145 -10.82 -22.07 -5.94
N GLY A 146 -10.88 -23.39 -6.18
CA GLY A 146 -9.71 -24.27 -6.16
C GLY A 146 -8.67 -23.86 -7.21
N LYS A 147 -9.10 -23.72 -8.47
CA LYS A 147 -8.23 -23.30 -9.58
C LYS A 147 -7.62 -21.92 -9.36
N PHE A 148 -8.37 -21.01 -8.74
CA PHE A 148 -7.87 -19.70 -8.38
C PHE A 148 -6.80 -19.78 -7.27
N GLU A 149 -6.98 -20.64 -6.28
CA GLU A 149 -5.95 -20.87 -5.25
C GLU A 149 -4.65 -21.45 -5.83
N ASP A 150 -4.77 -22.40 -6.76
CA ASP A 150 -3.63 -22.99 -7.46
C ASP A 150 -2.88 -21.92 -8.26
N TYR A 151 -3.59 -21.06 -8.99
CA TYR A 151 -3.00 -19.93 -9.71
C TYR A 151 -2.20 -19.00 -8.79
N LEU A 152 -2.75 -18.63 -7.63
CA LEU A 152 -2.04 -17.76 -6.67
C LEU A 152 -0.78 -18.42 -6.08
N THR A 153 -0.74 -19.75 -6.06
CA THR A 153 0.37 -20.53 -5.52
C THR A 153 1.45 -20.76 -6.58
N GLU A 154 1.08 -21.17 -7.79
CA GLU A 154 2.00 -21.64 -8.83
C GLU A 154 2.46 -20.53 -9.79
N VAL A 155 1.59 -19.57 -10.09
CA VAL A 155 1.83 -18.55 -11.13
C VAL A 155 2.22 -17.21 -10.53
N ASP A 156 1.45 -16.76 -9.53
CA ASP A 156 1.64 -15.45 -8.90
C ASP A 156 2.54 -15.51 -7.65
N GLU A 157 2.80 -16.71 -7.12
CA GLU A 157 3.72 -16.99 -6.00
C GLU A 157 3.48 -16.07 -4.77
N LEU A 158 2.22 -15.90 -4.36
CA LEU A 158 1.87 -15.07 -3.20
C LEU A 158 2.29 -15.72 -1.87
N SER A 159 2.57 -14.87 -0.86
CA SER A 159 2.76 -15.35 0.51
C SER A 159 1.47 -16.02 1.02
N THR A 160 1.61 -17.04 1.87
CA THR A 160 0.47 -17.79 2.43
C THR A 160 -0.54 -16.91 3.16
N GLN A 161 -0.08 -15.84 3.81
CA GLN A 161 -0.95 -14.87 4.47
C GLN A 161 -1.76 -14.03 3.47
N ASN A 162 -1.10 -13.50 2.44
CA ASN A 162 -1.76 -12.67 1.44
C ASN A 162 -2.72 -13.51 0.59
N LYS A 163 -2.34 -14.75 0.27
CA LYS A 163 -3.19 -15.73 -0.41
C LYS A 163 -4.49 -15.95 0.37
N ARG A 164 -4.38 -16.28 1.66
CA ARG A 164 -5.56 -16.46 2.53
C ARG A 164 -6.47 -15.24 2.55
N ASN A 165 -5.89 -14.04 2.64
CA ASN A 165 -6.68 -12.81 2.61
C ASN A 165 -7.41 -12.63 1.27
N VAL A 166 -6.73 -12.82 0.13
CA VAL A 166 -7.31 -12.68 -1.20
C VAL A 166 -8.42 -13.71 -1.43
N ILE A 167 -8.17 -14.98 -1.11
CA ILE A 167 -9.16 -16.06 -1.21
C ILE A 167 -10.38 -15.76 -0.35
N ARG A 168 -10.19 -15.31 0.89
CA ARG A 168 -11.29 -14.94 1.79
C ARG A 168 -12.19 -13.88 1.17
N GLN A 169 -11.62 -12.81 0.62
CA GLN A 169 -12.42 -11.73 0.02
C GLN A 169 -13.14 -12.19 -1.25
N ILE A 170 -12.48 -12.95 -2.12
CA ILE A 170 -13.11 -13.48 -3.33
C ILE A 170 -14.20 -14.49 -3.00
N THR A 171 -14.02 -15.30 -1.96
CA THR A 171 -15.07 -16.21 -1.48
C THR A 171 -16.31 -15.43 -1.05
N LYS A 172 -16.17 -14.34 -0.28
CA LYS A 172 -17.29 -13.47 0.12
C LYS A 172 -18.02 -12.84 -1.08
N LEU A 173 -17.28 -12.50 -2.13
CA LEU A 173 -17.86 -11.98 -3.38
C LEU A 173 -18.57 -13.07 -4.19
N HIS A 174 -18.02 -14.27 -4.23
CA HIS A 174 -18.60 -15.43 -4.92
C HIS A 174 -19.85 -15.95 -4.22
N THR A 175 -19.90 -15.96 -2.89
CA THR A 175 -21.10 -16.34 -2.14
C THR A 175 -22.17 -15.24 -2.13
N GLY A 176 -21.83 -14.01 -2.54
CA GLY A 176 -22.74 -12.87 -2.51
C GLY A 176 -22.93 -12.25 -1.12
N GLU A 177 -22.13 -12.63 -0.12
CA GLU A 177 -22.14 -11.97 1.20
C GLU A 177 -21.72 -10.50 1.11
N GLY A 178 -20.87 -10.18 0.12
CA GLY A 178 -20.26 -8.88 -0.05
C GLY A 178 -19.10 -8.63 0.91
N ILE A 179 -18.35 -7.56 0.67
CA ILE A 179 -17.17 -7.21 1.49
C ILE A 179 -17.49 -6.03 2.40
N THR A 180 -17.08 -6.14 3.66
CA THR A 180 -17.19 -5.10 4.69
C THR A 180 -15.94 -4.98 5.53
N TYR A 181 -15.84 -3.85 6.22
CA TYR A 181 -14.92 -3.69 7.33
C TYR A 181 -15.49 -4.35 8.59
N GLU A 182 -14.74 -5.28 9.17
CA GLU A 182 -15.12 -5.97 10.41
C GLU A 182 -14.92 -5.06 11.65
N SER A 183 -14.08 -4.04 11.57
CA SER A 183 -13.76 -3.15 12.70
C SER A 183 -14.62 -1.90 12.72
N LYS A 184 -15.35 -1.68 13.82
CA LYS A 184 -16.12 -0.44 14.07
C LYS A 184 -15.24 0.80 14.27
N ALA A 185 -14.00 0.61 14.72
CA ALA A 185 -13.07 1.71 15.00
C ALA A 185 -12.27 2.14 13.77
N TYR A 186 -12.18 1.28 12.76
CA TYR A 186 -11.35 1.46 11.57
C TYR A 186 -12.08 0.88 10.36
N GLY A 187 -12.76 1.71 9.58
CA GLY A 187 -13.42 1.24 8.38
C GLY A 187 -14.59 2.09 7.89
N TRP A 188 -15.33 1.50 6.95
CA TRP A 188 -16.55 2.03 6.38
C TRP A 188 -17.68 2.14 7.43
N PRO A 189 -18.68 3.02 7.21
CA PRO A 189 -19.84 3.14 8.08
C PRO A 189 -20.58 1.80 8.27
N GLU A 190 -21.27 1.64 9.41
CA GLU A 190 -22.09 0.47 9.68
C GLU A 190 -23.17 0.32 8.58
N GLY A 191 -23.31 -0.90 8.04
CA GLY A 191 -24.27 -1.19 6.98
C GLY A 191 -23.76 -0.96 5.55
N CYS A 192 -22.53 -0.49 5.37
CA CYS A 192 -21.90 -0.37 4.04
C CYS A 192 -21.29 -1.71 3.60
N TYR A 193 -21.86 -2.32 2.56
CA TYR A 193 -21.34 -3.55 1.96
C TYR A 193 -20.99 -3.32 0.50
N PHE A 194 -19.82 -3.76 0.09
CA PHE A 194 -19.45 -3.83 -1.32
C PHE A 194 -20.12 -5.06 -1.95
N MET A 195 -21.01 -4.81 -2.93
CA MET A 195 -21.63 -5.83 -3.79
C MET A 195 -22.40 -6.95 -3.05
N LYS A 196 -23.05 -6.63 -1.93
CA LYS A 196 -23.91 -7.58 -1.22
C LYS A 196 -25.09 -8.05 -2.08
N GLY A 197 -25.35 -9.35 -2.05
CA GLY A 197 -26.43 -10.01 -2.79
C GLY A 197 -26.12 -10.30 -4.26
N LYS A 198 -24.92 -9.94 -4.74
CA LYS A 198 -24.48 -10.24 -6.11
C LYS A 198 -23.36 -11.28 -6.06
N VAL A 199 -23.59 -12.40 -6.72
CA VAL A 199 -22.57 -13.42 -6.96
C VAL A 199 -21.61 -12.89 -8.01
N ILE A 200 -20.35 -12.69 -7.63
CA ILE A 200 -19.30 -12.26 -8.53
C ILE A 200 -18.38 -13.44 -8.83
N GLY A 201 -18.14 -13.68 -10.11
CA GLY A 201 -17.28 -14.73 -10.63
C GLY A 201 -16.18 -14.21 -11.57
N PRO A 202 -15.39 -15.13 -12.16
CA PRO A 202 -14.31 -14.80 -13.09
C PRO A 202 -14.79 -14.31 -14.47
N THR A 203 -16.08 -14.46 -14.78
CA THR A 203 -16.70 -14.05 -16.06
C THR A 203 -17.30 -12.65 -16.03
N ASP A 204 -17.35 -12.01 -14.86
CA ASP A 204 -17.86 -10.66 -14.70
C ASP A 204 -16.89 -9.60 -15.23
N ASP A 205 -17.39 -8.37 -15.39
CA ASP A 205 -16.58 -7.21 -15.77
C ASP A 205 -15.78 -6.70 -14.55
N ILE A 206 -14.62 -7.33 -14.33
CA ILE A 206 -13.78 -7.04 -13.17
C ILE A 206 -13.24 -5.60 -13.21
N ILE A 207 -13.01 -5.04 -14.40
CA ILE A 207 -12.55 -3.65 -14.54
C ILE A 207 -13.63 -2.72 -14.01
N HIS A 208 -14.89 -2.94 -14.38
CA HIS A 208 -15.99 -2.15 -13.84
C HIS A 208 -16.13 -2.31 -12.32
N LEU A 209 -15.95 -3.53 -11.79
CA LEU A 209 -15.94 -3.75 -10.34
C LEU A 209 -14.83 -2.98 -9.63
N MET A 210 -13.66 -2.84 -10.26
CA MET A 210 -12.56 -2.05 -9.71
C MET A 210 -12.90 -0.55 -9.66
N GLU A 211 -13.61 -0.02 -10.65
CA GLU A 211 -14.11 1.36 -10.61
C GLU A 211 -15.12 1.57 -9.49
N ILE A 212 -16.08 0.66 -9.35
CA ILE A 212 -17.07 0.72 -8.27
C ILE A 212 -16.36 0.66 -6.91
N ALA A 213 -15.36 -0.23 -6.77
CA ALA A 213 -14.57 -0.32 -5.54
C ALA A 213 -13.86 1.00 -5.22
N GLN A 214 -13.31 1.68 -6.23
CA GLN A 214 -12.69 2.99 -6.05
C GLN A 214 -13.72 4.03 -5.59
N THR A 215 -14.90 4.08 -6.20
CA THR A 215 -15.96 5.00 -5.76
C THR A 215 -16.43 4.71 -4.33
N CYS A 216 -16.52 3.43 -3.93
CA CYS A 216 -16.84 3.05 -2.56
C CYS A 216 -15.74 3.49 -1.56
N GLU A 217 -14.46 3.38 -1.93
CA GLU A 217 -13.36 3.88 -1.10
C GLU A 217 -13.38 5.41 -0.99
N ASP A 218 -13.78 6.12 -2.04
CA ASP A 218 -13.90 7.58 -2.03
C ASP A 218 -15.10 8.05 -1.19
N ASP A 219 -16.23 7.33 -1.24
CA ASP A 219 -17.47 7.66 -0.51
C ASP A 219 -17.44 7.26 0.97
N TRP A 220 -16.92 6.06 1.28
CA TRP A 220 -16.99 5.46 2.62
C TRP A 220 -15.67 5.53 3.39
N GLY A 221 -14.60 5.95 2.73
CA GLY A 221 -13.27 6.09 3.31
C GLY A 221 -12.25 5.08 2.77
N GLN A 222 -11.00 5.53 2.74
CA GLN A 222 -9.90 4.78 2.13
C GLN A 222 -9.58 3.47 2.87
N ASP A 223 -9.20 2.46 2.09
CA ASP A 223 -8.76 1.17 2.63
C ASP A 223 -7.48 1.34 3.49
N HIS A 224 -7.60 1.07 4.79
CA HIS A 224 -6.49 1.15 5.74
C HIS A 224 -5.48 0.01 5.57
N GLY A 225 -5.89 -1.07 4.91
CA GLY A 225 -5.06 -2.18 4.51
C GLY A 225 -4.25 -1.92 3.24
N ASN A 226 -4.04 -0.69 2.79
CA ASN A 226 -3.30 -0.39 1.54
C ASN A 226 -3.86 -1.11 0.30
N GLY A 227 -5.17 -1.30 0.21
CA GLY A 227 -5.83 -1.96 -0.92
C GLY A 227 -5.99 -3.48 -0.77
N TRP A 228 -5.60 -4.09 0.36
CA TRP A 228 -5.78 -5.53 0.60
C TRP A 228 -7.25 -5.95 0.76
N LEU A 229 -8.17 -5.01 1.00
CA LEU A 229 -9.59 -5.33 1.17
C LEU A 229 -10.30 -5.57 -0.17
N LEU A 230 -10.13 -4.67 -1.15
CA LEU A 230 -10.84 -4.70 -2.43
C LEU A 230 -9.90 -4.71 -3.62
N ARG A 231 -9.04 -3.69 -3.70
CA ARG A 231 -8.23 -3.42 -4.89
C ARG A 231 -7.30 -4.58 -5.25
N HIS A 232 -6.63 -5.18 -4.26
CA HIS A 232 -5.74 -6.31 -4.46
C HIS A 232 -6.49 -7.59 -4.85
N PRO A 233 -7.54 -8.02 -4.12
CA PRO A 233 -8.37 -9.15 -4.53
C PRO A 233 -8.92 -9.01 -5.96
N LEU A 234 -9.56 -7.88 -6.30
CA LEU A 234 -10.11 -7.65 -7.64
C LEU A 234 -9.02 -7.67 -8.73
N LYS A 235 -7.87 -7.06 -8.46
CA LYS A 235 -6.72 -7.11 -9.35
C LYS A 235 -6.22 -8.53 -9.59
N LYS A 236 -6.20 -9.39 -8.56
CA LYS A 236 -5.79 -10.80 -8.71
C LYS A 236 -6.81 -11.60 -9.49
N LEU A 237 -8.10 -11.34 -9.27
CA LEU A 237 -9.17 -11.94 -10.07
C LEU A 237 -9.05 -11.56 -11.55
N TYR A 238 -8.75 -10.30 -11.86
CA TYR A 238 -8.51 -9.86 -13.23
C TYR A 238 -7.28 -10.54 -13.86
N MET A 239 -6.16 -10.62 -13.13
CA MET A 239 -4.97 -11.31 -13.61
C MET A 239 -5.25 -12.78 -13.93
N PHE A 240 -6.04 -13.45 -13.10
CA PHE A 240 -6.48 -14.82 -13.32
C PHE A 240 -7.38 -14.95 -14.56
N GLN A 241 -8.35 -14.06 -14.73
CA GLN A 241 -9.18 -13.99 -15.94
C GLN A 241 -8.29 -13.87 -17.20
N GLN A 242 -7.32 -12.96 -17.20
CA GLN A 242 -6.39 -12.78 -18.31
C GLN A 242 -5.45 -13.96 -18.54
N TYR A 243 -5.08 -14.70 -17.48
CA TYR A 243 -4.26 -15.91 -17.60
C TYR A 243 -4.99 -17.01 -18.37
N HIS A 244 -6.30 -17.15 -18.18
CA HIS A 244 -7.10 -18.17 -18.88
C HIS A 244 -7.60 -17.77 -20.26
N LEU A 245 -7.57 -16.47 -20.61
CA LEU A 245 -7.93 -15.98 -21.94
C LEU A 245 -6.78 -16.00 -22.94
N ARG A 246 -5.54 -16.08 -22.44
CA ARG A 246 -4.36 -16.38 -23.25
C ARG A 246 -4.26 -17.89 -23.54
#